data_AF-A0A6A0AHC5-F1
#
_entry.id   AF-A0A6A0AHC5-F1
#
_cell.length_a   1.000
_cell.length_b   1.000
_cell.length_c   1.000
_cell.angle_alpha   90.00
_cell.angle_beta   90.00
_cell.angle_gamma   90.00
#
_symmetry.space_group_name_H-M   'P 1'
#
loop_
_entity.id
_entity.type
_entity.pdbx_description
1 polymer ?
#
loop_
_entity_poly.entity_id
_entity_poly.type
_entity_poly.pdbx_seq_one_letter_code
_entity_poly.pdbx_strand_id
1 'polypeptide(L)'
;MLICKIQAIVIVFALVDGGKEWKLTAGRDKKLVNTIIVDAIITVLSTIHGYICRVQDADFKYMLAFTTKLDALKFCLVLQEALIWQDWPESVLKYEKFREVRDEVGNVLFRGPRLKMGVCSGQVRAVVPDHQGKADYHGHVVNSAARYMDAAAHGGQVACELSMISSLDWVFS
;
A
#
# COMPACT_ATOMS: atom_id res chain seq x y z
N MET A 1 14.69 2.68 35.90
CA MET A 1 14.90 3.06 34.49
C MET A 1 13.87 2.29 33.66
N LEU A 2 12.70 2.89 33.39
CA LEU A 2 11.71 2.28 32.51
C LEU A 2 12.28 2.29 31.09
N ILE A 3 12.78 1.15 30.63
CA ILE A 3 13.00 0.94 29.21
C ILE A 3 11.59 0.86 28.62
N CYS A 4 11.11 1.98 28.07
CA CYS A 4 9.90 2.00 27.26
C CYS A 4 10.16 1.04 26.09
N LYS A 5 9.70 -0.22 26.20
CA LYS A 5 9.78 -1.18 25.10
C LYS A 5 8.97 -0.60 23.96
N ILE A 6 9.66 -0.06 22.96
CA ILE A 6 9.02 0.36 21.71
C ILE A 6 8.32 -0.88 21.16
N GLN A 7 6.99 -0.86 21.19
CA GLN A 7 6.17 -1.94 20.66
C GLN A 7 6.50 -2.13 19.18
N ALA A 8 6.61 -3.39 18.75
CA ALA A 8 6.82 -3.69 17.34
C ALA A 8 5.64 -3.14 16.52
N ILE A 9 5.95 -2.43 15.45
CA ILE A 9 4.97 -1.87 14.52
C ILE A 9 5.13 -2.55 13.17
N VAL A 10 4.09 -2.49 12.36
CA VAL A 10 4.11 -2.99 10.98
C VAL A 10 4.01 -1.81 10.04
N ILE A 11 4.98 -1.69 9.14
CA ILE A 11 5.02 -0.65 8.12
C ILE A 11 4.64 -1.26 6.78
N VAL A 12 3.73 -0.59 6.09
CA VAL A 12 3.34 -0.88 4.71
C VAL A 12 3.75 0.30 3.85
N PHE A 13 4.54 0.03 2.81
CA PHE A 13 4.72 0.95 1.69
C PHE A 13 3.89 0.47 0.51
N ALA A 14 3.17 1.39 -0.12
CA ALA A 14 2.43 1.12 -1.35
C ALA A 14 2.80 2.15 -2.42
N LEU A 15 2.96 1.71 -3.66
CA LEU A 15 3.30 2.57 -4.80
C LEU A 15 2.54 2.09 -6.03
N VAL A 16 2.00 3.01 -6.84
CA VAL A 16 1.38 2.63 -8.12
C VAL A 16 2.45 2.17 -9.12
N ASP A 17 2.34 0.93 -9.59
CA ASP A 17 3.24 0.38 -10.60
C ASP A 17 3.02 1.07 -11.96
N GLY A 18 4.07 1.70 -12.49
CA GLY A 18 3.96 2.53 -13.70
C GLY A 18 3.43 3.94 -13.44
N GLY A 19 3.19 4.31 -12.17
CA GLY A 19 2.58 5.60 -11.82
C GLY A 19 3.46 6.79 -12.22
N LYS A 20 4.79 6.66 -12.13
CA LYS A 20 5.74 7.73 -12.48
C LYS A 20 5.72 8.03 -13.98
N GLU A 21 5.71 6.99 -14.81
CA GLU A 21 5.66 7.07 -16.26
C GLU A 21 4.31 7.59 -16.72
N TRP A 22 3.21 7.00 -16.21
CA TRP A 22 1.86 7.43 -16.52
C TRP A 22 1.59 8.89 -16.15
N LYS A 23 2.15 9.35 -15.02
CA LYS A 23 2.05 10.75 -14.58
C LYS A 23 2.54 11.74 -15.64
N LEU A 24 3.48 11.37 -16.51
CA LEU A 24 3.97 12.30 -17.53
C LEU A 24 2.90 12.61 -18.58
N THR A 25 1.99 11.67 -18.84
CA THR A 25 0.95 11.76 -19.88
C THR A 25 -0.46 12.01 -19.33
N ALA A 26 -0.67 11.83 -18.03
CA ALA A 26 -2.00 11.79 -17.40
C ALA A 26 -2.77 13.13 -17.29
N GLY A 27 -2.19 14.27 -17.67
CA GLY A 27 -2.90 15.57 -17.65
C GLY A 27 -3.61 15.87 -16.32
N ARG A 28 -4.94 16.01 -16.35
CA ARG A 28 -5.80 16.31 -15.18
C ARG A 28 -6.14 15.07 -14.35
N ASP A 29 -6.02 13.87 -14.91
CA ASP A 29 -6.41 12.61 -14.26
C ASP A 29 -5.49 12.25 -13.09
N LYS A 30 -4.28 12.84 -13.03
CA LYS A 30 -3.31 12.62 -11.93
C LYS A 30 -3.94 12.86 -10.56
N LYS A 31 -4.61 14.00 -10.41
CA LYS A 31 -5.22 14.39 -9.14
C LYS A 31 -6.40 13.48 -8.81
N LEU A 32 -7.25 13.21 -9.80
CA LEU A 32 -8.41 12.33 -9.65
C LEU A 32 -8.00 10.92 -9.22
N VAL A 33 -7.00 10.32 -9.89
CA VAL A 33 -6.50 8.99 -9.54
C VAL A 33 -5.94 8.97 -8.11
N ASN A 34 -5.16 9.98 -7.71
CA ASN A 34 -4.67 10.03 -6.33
C ASN A 34 -5.81 10.15 -5.32
N THR A 35 -6.82 10.98 -5.61
CA THR A 35 -8.02 11.11 -4.76
C THR A 35 -8.75 9.78 -4.60
N ILE A 36 -9.03 9.07 -5.70
CA ILE A 36 -9.71 7.75 -5.66
C ILE A 36 -8.90 6.75 -4.82
N ILE A 37 -7.58 6.70 -5.00
CA ILE A 37 -6.72 5.78 -4.23
C ILE A 37 -6.71 6.15 -2.74
N VAL A 38 -6.58 7.43 -2.40
CA VAL A 38 -6.56 7.90 -1.01
C VAL A 38 -7.91 7.66 -0.33
N ASP A 39 -9.02 7.90 -1.03
CA ASP A 39 -10.36 7.64 -0.51
C ASP A 39 -10.58 6.14 -0.27
N ALA A 40 -10.11 5.27 -1.19
CA ALA A 40 -10.13 3.82 -1.00
C ALA A 40 -9.27 3.41 0.21
N ILE A 41 -8.06 3.98 0.37
CA ILE A 41 -7.18 3.74 1.53
C ILE A 41 -7.91 4.12 2.82
N ILE A 42 -8.48 5.32 2.91
CA ILE A 42 -9.17 5.81 4.12
C ILE A 42 -10.38 4.92 4.43
N THR A 43 -11.14 4.53 3.41
CA THR A 43 -12.29 3.63 3.56
C THR A 43 -11.87 2.29 4.14
N VAL A 44 -10.83 1.65 3.61
CA VAL A 44 -10.34 0.36 4.13
C VAL A 44 -9.77 0.52 5.54
N LEU A 45 -9.00 1.59 5.81
CA LEU A 45 -8.49 1.89 7.16
C LEU A 45 -9.60 2.10 8.21
N SER A 46 -10.77 2.58 7.81
CA SER A 46 -11.90 2.74 8.73
C SER A 46 -12.44 1.42 9.26
N THR A 47 -12.19 0.32 8.54
CA THR A 47 -12.57 -1.05 8.92
C THR A 47 -11.41 -1.84 9.53
N ILE A 48 -10.18 -1.51 9.14
CA ILE A 48 -8.96 -2.19 9.57
C ILE A 48 -8.07 -1.17 10.28
N HIS A 49 -8.03 -1.25 11.62
CA HIS A 49 -7.34 -0.29 12.48
C HIS A 49 -5.88 -0.04 12.05
N GLY A 50 -5.66 1.07 11.35
CA GLY A 50 -4.36 1.48 10.85
C GLY A 50 -4.26 3.00 10.71
N TYR A 51 -3.07 3.46 10.35
CA TYR A 51 -2.76 4.88 10.28
C TYR A 51 -2.01 5.21 8.99
N ILE A 52 -2.49 6.22 8.26
CA ILE A 52 -1.79 6.75 7.09
C ILE A 52 -0.73 7.77 7.55
N CYS A 53 0.53 7.37 7.45
CA CYS A 53 1.66 8.19 7.90
C CYS A 53 1.97 9.26 6.87
N ARG A 54 2.07 8.87 5.59
CA ARG A 54 2.51 9.76 4.52
C ARG A 54 1.81 9.48 3.22
N VAL A 55 1.45 10.55 2.52
CA VAL A 55 0.94 10.55 1.15
C VAL A 55 1.89 11.39 0.31
N GLN A 56 2.53 10.77 -0.67
CA GLN A 56 3.38 11.44 -1.65
C GLN A 56 2.64 11.46 -2.98
N ASP A 57 1.66 12.37 -3.08
CA ASP A 57 0.75 12.52 -4.22
C ASP A 57 1.49 12.57 -5.55
N ALA A 58 2.63 13.27 -5.59
CA ALA A 58 3.44 13.43 -6.78
C ALA A 58 3.99 12.10 -7.31
N ASP A 59 4.19 11.10 -6.46
CA ASP A 59 4.77 9.82 -6.84
C ASP A 59 3.80 8.64 -6.70
N PHE A 60 2.54 8.90 -6.33
CA PHE A 60 1.55 7.88 -5.98
C PHE A 60 2.10 6.86 -4.97
N LYS A 61 2.83 7.37 -3.97
CA LYS A 61 3.50 6.57 -2.93
C LYS A 61 2.87 6.86 -1.57
N TYR A 62 2.56 5.80 -0.85
CA TYR A 62 1.86 5.84 0.42
C TYR A 62 2.65 5.06 1.47
N MET A 63 2.64 5.57 2.70
CA MET A 63 3.24 4.90 3.86
C MET A 63 2.18 4.79 4.95
N LEU A 64 1.96 3.57 5.42
CA LEU A 64 0.97 3.24 6.44
C LEU A 64 1.60 2.45 7.58
N ALA A 65 1.00 2.56 8.75
CA ALA A 65 1.42 1.86 9.95
C ALA A 65 0.26 1.12 10.61
N PHE A 66 0.55 -0.09 11.11
CA PHE A 66 -0.40 -0.97 11.79
C PHE A 66 0.23 -1.52 13.06
N THR A 67 -0.61 -1.84 14.05
CA THR A 67 -0.17 -2.44 15.32
C THR A 67 -0.02 -3.96 15.24
N THR A 68 -0.69 -4.61 14.28
CA THR A 68 -0.63 -6.07 14.08
C THR A 68 -0.25 -6.45 12.66
N LYS A 69 0.39 -7.61 12.49
CA LYS A 69 0.75 -8.18 11.18
C LYS A 69 -0.49 -8.53 10.36
N LEU A 70 -1.49 -9.10 11.03
CA LEU A 70 -2.74 -9.53 10.42
C LEU A 70 -3.50 -8.34 9.81
N ASP A 71 -3.64 -7.24 10.54
CA ASP A 71 -4.34 -6.05 10.04
C ASP A 71 -3.63 -5.46 8.83
N ALA A 72 -2.29 -5.37 8.87
CA ALA A 72 -1.52 -4.87 7.73
C ALA A 72 -1.71 -5.74 6.47
N LEU A 73 -1.67 -7.06 6.61
CA LEU A 73 -1.84 -7.98 5.48
C LEU A 73 -3.28 -7.98 4.95
N LYS A 74 -4.29 -7.98 5.84
CA LYS A 74 -5.69 -7.83 5.47
C LYS A 74 -5.91 -6.52 4.71
N PHE A 75 -5.37 -5.40 5.22
CA PHE A 75 -5.46 -4.11 4.55
C PHE A 75 -4.89 -4.18 3.14
N CYS A 76 -3.71 -4.78 2.96
CA CYS A 76 -3.09 -4.89 1.64
C CYS A 76 -4.00 -5.65 0.67
N LEU A 77 -4.56 -6.80 1.08
CA LEU A 77 -5.41 -7.62 0.22
C LEU A 77 -6.73 -6.93 -0.12
N VAL A 78 -7.43 -6.40 0.91
CA VAL A 78 -8.70 -5.71 0.73
C VAL A 78 -8.54 -4.46 -0.12
N LEU A 79 -7.46 -3.69 0.04
CA LEU A 79 -7.20 -2.52 -0.79
C LEU A 79 -6.94 -2.91 -2.25
N GLN A 80 -6.17 -3.98 -2.51
CA GLN A 80 -5.95 -4.44 -3.89
C GLN A 80 -7.27 -4.80 -4.57
N GLU A 81 -8.14 -5.54 -3.87
CA GLU A 81 -9.46 -5.91 -4.38
C GLU A 81 -10.36 -4.68 -4.58
N ALA A 82 -10.42 -3.77 -3.60
CA ALA A 82 -11.24 -2.57 -3.67
C ALA A 82 -10.86 -1.66 -4.85
N LEU A 83 -9.58 -1.61 -5.21
CA LEU A 83 -9.09 -0.81 -6.33
C LEU A 83 -9.54 -1.36 -7.70
N ILE A 84 -9.77 -2.67 -7.84
CA ILE A 84 -10.27 -3.26 -9.10
C ILE A 84 -11.65 -2.68 -9.47
N TRP A 85 -12.48 -2.45 -8.45
CA TRP A 85 -13.87 -2.06 -8.59
C TRP A 85 -14.13 -0.56 -8.54
N GLN A 86 -13.10 0.28 -8.45
CA GLN A 86 -13.28 1.74 -8.51
C GLN A 86 -13.71 2.19 -9.91
N ASP A 87 -14.42 3.33 -9.96
CA ASP A 87 -14.87 3.95 -11.21
C ASP A 87 -13.74 4.69 -11.95
N TRP A 88 -12.74 3.92 -12.41
CA TRP A 88 -11.62 4.47 -13.17
C TRP A 88 -12.08 5.09 -14.49
N PRO A 89 -11.68 6.34 -14.79
CA PRO A 89 -11.92 6.96 -16.09
C PRO A 89 -11.32 6.13 -17.24
N GLU A 90 -11.98 6.11 -18.40
CA GLU A 90 -11.48 5.39 -19.57
C GLU A 90 -10.08 5.85 -20.00
N SER A 91 -9.76 7.13 -19.82
CA SER A 91 -8.42 7.69 -20.08
C SER A 91 -7.32 7.04 -19.23
N VAL A 92 -7.65 6.64 -18.00
CA VAL A 92 -6.75 5.90 -17.10
C VAL A 92 -6.58 4.47 -17.61
N LEU A 93 -7.69 3.80 -17.95
CA LEU A 93 -7.71 2.40 -18.41
C LEU A 93 -7.03 2.18 -19.77
N LYS A 94 -6.87 3.23 -20.59
CA LYS A 94 -6.10 3.19 -21.85
C LYS A 94 -4.61 2.96 -21.65
N TYR A 95 -4.08 3.22 -20.45
CA TYR A 95 -2.67 2.96 -20.17
C TYR A 95 -2.43 1.46 -20.01
N GLU A 96 -1.43 0.92 -20.70
CA GLU A 96 -1.15 -0.52 -20.76
C GLU A 96 -1.02 -1.18 -19.37
N LYS A 97 -0.42 -0.49 -18.39
CA LYS A 97 -0.30 -1.03 -17.03
C LYS A 97 -1.59 -0.90 -16.20
N PHE A 98 -2.59 -0.14 -16.63
CA PHE A 98 -3.86 0.06 -15.90
C PHE A 98 -5.06 -0.54 -16.61
N ARG A 99 -4.86 -1.11 -17.79
CA ARG A 99 -5.94 -1.76 -18.55
C ARG A 99 -6.58 -2.90 -17.77
N GLU A 100 -7.81 -3.20 -18.13
CA GLU A 100 -8.50 -4.37 -17.63
C GLU A 100 -7.84 -5.65 -18.16
N VAL A 101 -7.60 -6.61 -17.27
CA VAL A 101 -7.07 -7.93 -17.59
C VAL A 101 -8.04 -8.96 -17.03
N ARG A 102 -8.42 -9.93 -17.86
CA ARG A 102 -9.31 -11.03 -17.47
C ARG A 102 -8.60 -12.37 -17.55
N ASP A 103 -9.07 -13.33 -16.76
CA ASP A 103 -8.67 -14.73 -16.90
C ASP A 103 -9.36 -15.41 -18.09
N GLU A 104 -9.04 -16.70 -18.30
CA GLU A 104 -9.61 -17.52 -19.37
C GLU A 104 -11.13 -17.74 -19.24
N VAL A 105 -11.68 -17.60 -18.04
CA VAL A 105 -13.12 -17.78 -17.73
C VAL A 105 -13.88 -16.45 -17.79
N GLY A 106 -13.18 -15.34 -17.99
CA GLY A 106 -13.72 -14.00 -18.10
C GLY A 106 -13.81 -13.21 -16.79
N ASN A 107 -13.24 -13.71 -15.69
CA ASN A 107 -13.18 -12.96 -14.43
C ASN A 107 -12.16 -11.83 -14.52
N VAL A 108 -12.48 -10.68 -13.92
CA VAL A 108 -11.55 -9.54 -13.88
C VAL A 108 -10.44 -9.82 -12.88
N LEU A 109 -9.20 -9.89 -13.39
CA LEU A 109 -7.99 -10.07 -12.58
C LEU A 109 -7.38 -8.72 -12.16
N PHE A 110 -7.35 -7.77 -13.09
CA PHE A 110 -6.83 -6.43 -12.84
C PHE A 110 -7.67 -5.39 -13.57
N ARG A 111 -7.84 -4.21 -12.98
CA ARG A 111 -8.47 -3.06 -13.61
C ARG A 111 -8.03 -1.78 -12.89
N GLY A 112 -7.47 -0.83 -13.63
CA GLY A 112 -6.98 0.43 -13.09
C GLY A 112 -5.56 0.37 -12.50
N PRO A 113 -5.14 1.44 -11.79
CA PRO A 113 -3.86 1.54 -11.10
C PRO A 113 -3.63 0.39 -10.11
N ARG A 114 -2.51 -0.31 -10.29
CA ARG A 114 -2.12 -1.45 -9.44
C ARG A 114 -1.07 -1.02 -8.44
N LEU A 115 -1.27 -1.33 -7.16
CA LEU A 115 -0.28 -1.04 -6.14
C LEU A 115 0.74 -2.18 -6.05
N LYS A 116 2.01 -1.85 -6.03
CA LYS A 116 3.07 -2.72 -5.48
C LYS A 116 3.21 -2.39 -4.00
N MET A 117 3.17 -3.41 -3.14
CA MET A 117 3.18 -3.23 -1.69
C MET A 117 4.34 -3.97 -1.04
N GLY A 118 5.00 -3.34 -0.07
CA GLY A 118 6.04 -3.95 0.75
C GLY A 118 5.70 -3.82 2.23
N VAL A 119 5.75 -4.94 2.96
CA VAL A 119 5.35 -5.01 4.37
C VAL A 119 6.50 -5.54 5.23
N CYS A 120 6.79 -4.85 6.32
CA CYS A 120 7.78 -5.30 7.29
C CYS A 120 7.31 -4.99 8.72
N SER A 121 7.55 -5.93 9.64
CA SER A 121 7.26 -5.76 11.06
C SER A 121 8.55 -5.72 11.87
N GLY A 122 8.62 -4.84 12.86
CA GLY A 122 9.78 -4.75 13.74
C GLY A 122 9.72 -3.54 14.65
N GLN A 123 10.77 -3.38 15.46
CA GLN A 123 10.93 -2.20 16.29
C GLN A 123 11.40 -1.01 15.44
N VAL A 124 10.75 0.12 15.63
CA VAL A 124 11.20 1.40 15.07
C VAL A 124 12.26 2.02 15.96
N ARG A 125 13.22 2.69 15.34
CA ARG A 125 14.28 3.41 16.06
C ARG A 125 13.75 4.69 16.68
N ALA A 126 12.89 5.41 15.96
CA ALA A 126 12.31 6.66 16.40
C ALA A 126 10.96 6.88 15.74
N VAL A 127 10.10 7.61 16.44
CA VAL A 127 8.86 8.19 15.92
C VAL A 127 8.96 9.68 16.16
N VAL A 128 8.95 10.47 15.09
CA VAL A 128 9.14 11.92 15.14
C VAL A 128 7.96 12.57 14.41
N PRO A 129 7.39 13.68 14.91
CA PRO A 129 6.38 14.39 14.13
C PRO A 129 6.99 14.94 12.85
N ASP A 130 6.29 14.76 11.73
CA ASP A 130 6.62 15.43 10.47
C ASP A 130 6.16 16.91 10.49
N HIS A 131 6.35 17.60 9.36
CA HIS A 131 5.97 19.01 9.23
C HIS A 131 4.45 19.27 9.33
N GLN A 132 3.61 18.22 9.28
CA GLN A 132 2.16 18.26 9.44
C GLN A 132 1.72 17.76 10.82
N GLY A 133 2.67 17.44 11.71
CA GLY A 133 2.41 16.86 13.02
C GLY A 133 2.00 15.38 12.99
N LYS A 134 2.16 14.71 11.85
CA LYS A 134 1.89 13.27 11.71
C LYS A 134 3.06 12.44 12.21
N ALA A 135 2.80 11.25 12.71
CA ALA A 135 3.84 10.35 13.18
C ALA A 135 4.68 9.83 12.00
N ASP A 136 5.96 10.22 11.95
CA ASP A 136 6.94 9.72 10.99
C ASP A 136 7.81 8.64 11.64
N TYR A 137 7.86 7.48 11.02
CA TYR A 137 8.55 6.32 11.55
C TYR A 137 9.93 6.19 10.90
N HIS A 138 10.94 5.91 11.71
CA HIS A 138 12.30 5.69 11.23
C HIS A 138 12.88 4.38 11.74
N GLY A 139 13.69 3.72 10.91
CA GLY A 139 14.44 2.53 11.30
C GLY A 139 14.55 1.49 10.19
N HIS A 140 15.17 0.36 10.51
CA HIS A 140 15.39 -0.73 9.56
C HIS A 140 14.08 -1.28 8.98
N VAL A 141 13.02 -1.34 9.80
CA VAL A 141 11.68 -1.81 9.38
C VAL A 141 11.12 -0.98 8.22
N VAL A 142 11.30 0.35 8.28
CA VAL A 142 10.82 1.30 7.26
C VAL A 142 11.61 1.11 5.95
N ASN A 143 12.94 1.04 6.05
CA ASN A 143 13.81 0.85 4.90
C ASN A 143 13.57 -0.51 4.23
N SER A 144 13.30 -1.56 5.02
CA SER A 144 13.00 -2.90 4.52
C SER A 144 11.66 -2.95 3.80
N ALA A 145 10.60 -2.40 4.40
CA ALA A 145 9.29 -2.31 3.75
C ALA A 145 9.35 -1.54 2.42
N ALA A 146 10.07 -0.40 2.39
CA ALA A 146 10.30 0.36 1.17
C ALA A 146 11.06 -0.48 0.12
N ARG A 147 12.13 -1.18 0.53
CA ARG A 147 12.91 -2.05 -0.36
C ARG A 147 12.10 -3.22 -0.90
N TYR A 148 11.25 -3.85 -0.09
CA TYR A 148 10.38 -4.93 -0.55
C TYR A 148 9.38 -4.42 -1.60
N MET A 149 8.81 -3.24 -1.38
CA MET A 149 7.94 -2.59 -2.35
C MET A 149 8.68 -2.26 -3.66
N ASP A 150 9.85 -1.63 -3.58
CA ASP A 150 10.59 -1.13 -4.75
C ASP A 150 11.25 -2.25 -5.56
N ALA A 151 11.88 -3.23 -4.89
CA ALA A 151 12.74 -4.23 -5.54
C ALA A 151 12.13 -5.63 -5.70
N ALA A 152 11.11 -5.99 -4.90
CA ALA A 152 10.54 -7.34 -4.91
C ALA A 152 9.09 -7.38 -5.43
N ALA A 153 8.27 -6.36 -5.12
CA ALA A 153 6.87 -6.34 -5.51
C ALA A 153 6.65 -5.76 -6.92
N HIS A 154 5.73 -6.39 -7.66
CA HIS A 154 5.14 -5.87 -8.89
C HIS A 154 3.70 -5.36 -8.62
N GLY A 155 3.10 -4.66 -9.59
CA GLY A 155 1.71 -4.19 -9.45
C GLY A 155 0.75 -5.34 -9.16
N GLY A 156 -0.02 -5.21 -8.08
CA GLY A 156 -0.95 -6.22 -7.58
C GLY A 156 -0.33 -7.19 -6.57
N GLN A 157 0.97 -7.06 -6.25
CA GLN A 157 1.65 -7.95 -5.31
C GLN A 157 1.92 -7.30 -3.95
N VAL A 158 1.98 -8.15 -2.93
CA VAL A 158 2.38 -7.79 -1.56
C VAL A 158 3.63 -8.59 -1.21
N ALA A 159 4.76 -7.91 -1.03
CA ALA A 159 6.03 -8.53 -0.68
C ALA A 159 6.33 -8.34 0.81
N CYS A 160 6.67 -9.43 1.51
CA CYS A 160 7.01 -9.42 2.92
C CYS A 160 7.93 -10.59 3.28
N GLU A 161 8.48 -10.58 4.51
CA GLU A 161 9.24 -11.70 5.03
C GLU A 161 8.30 -12.87 5.41
N LEU A 162 8.77 -14.12 5.31
CA LEU A 162 8.01 -15.31 5.70
C LEU A 162 7.44 -15.23 7.13
N SER A 163 8.15 -14.57 8.06
CA SER A 163 7.70 -14.35 9.44
C SER A 163 6.40 -13.52 9.57
N MET A 164 5.99 -12.84 8.50
CA MET A 164 4.71 -12.13 8.40
C MET A 164 3.55 -13.09 8.12
N ILE A 165 3.81 -14.12 7.31
CA ILE A 165 2.79 -15.05 6.80
C ILE A 165 2.27 -15.97 7.90
N SER A 166 3.09 -16.31 8.91
CA SER A 166 2.65 -17.15 10.03
C SER A 166 1.49 -16.57 10.84
N SER A 167 1.17 -15.28 10.67
CA SER A 167 -0.05 -14.69 11.23
C SER A 167 -1.35 -15.04 10.47
N LEU A 168 -1.21 -15.63 9.26
CA LEU A 168 -2.29 -16.08 8.37
C LEU A 168 -2.47 -17.60 8.35
N ASP A 169 -1.64 -18.38 9.05
CA ASP A 169 -1.67 -19.85 8.96
C ASP A 169 -3.04 -20.47 9.32
N TRP A 170 -3.83 -19.80 10.17
CA TRP A 170 -5.18 -20.22 10.54
C TRP A 170 -6.25 -19.90 9.47
N VAL A 171 -5.97 -19.02 8.50
CA VAL A 171 -6.90 -18.63 7.44
C VAL A 171 -6.92 -19.69 6.32
N PHE A 172 -5.83 -20.43 6.17
CA PHE A 172 -5.65 -21.42 5.10
C PHE A 172 -5.71 -22.88 5.58
N SER A 173 -6.09 -23.10 6.85
CA SER A 173 -6.36 -24.42 7.44
C SER A 173 -7.86 -24.70 7.44
#